data_AF-A0A4P9YBC0-F1
#
_entry.id   AF-A0A4P9YBC0-F1
#
_cell.length_a   1.000
_cell.length_b   1.000
_cell.length_c   1.000
_cell.angle_alpha   90.00
_cell.angle_beta   90.00
_cell.angle_gamma   90.00
#
_symmetry.space_group_name_H-M   'P 1'
#
loop_
_entity.id
_entity.type
_entity.pdbx_description
1 polymer ?
#
loop_
_entity_poly.entity_id
_entity_poly.type
_entity_poly.pdbx_seq_one_letter_code
_entity_poly.pdbx_strand_id
1 'polypeptide(L)'
;MADKALNKQNSKVFTALLACPTNRHCADCHKKDPRWASWNLGVWVCIRCSGIHRSIGTHISKVKSVDLDCWTPDQVESMQKWGNRRANAYWEANVPPGRAPTDGNIENWIRSKYERKAFTRPGPIPDPESL
;
A
#
# COMPACT_ATOMS: atom_id res chain seq x y z
N MET A 1 -25.72 3.87 11.72
CA MET A 1 -26.37 3.44 10.45
C MET A 1 -25.63 3.96 9.21
N ALA A 2 -25.00 5.15 9.24
CA ALA A 2 -24.19 5.67 8.13
C ALA A 2 -22.95 4.80 7.76
N ASP A 3 -22.24 4.27 8.76
CA ASP A 3 -21.00 3.49 8.52
C ASP A 3 -21.21 2.19 7.72
N LYS A 4 -22.34 1.50 7.90
CA LYS A 4 -22.61 0.24 7.18
C LYS A 4 -22.83 0.47 5.68
N ALA A 5 -23.51 1.56 5.31
CA ALA A 5 -23.76 1.89 3.91
C ALA A 5 -22.47 2.35 3.21
N LEU A 6 -21.68 3.19 3.89
CA LEU A 6 -20.39 3.65 3.40
C LEU A 6 -19.40 2.49 3.21
N ASN A 7 -19.34 1.56 4.16
CA ASN A 7 -18.51 0.35 4.03
C ASN A 7 -18.95 -0.51 2.84
N LYS A 8 -20.25 -0.71 2.62
CA LYS A 8 -20.77 -1.48 1.47
C LYS A 8 -20.43 -0.82 0.12
N GLN A 9 -20.48 0.52 0.05
CA GLN A 9 -20.08 1.25 -1.16
C GLN A 9 -18.57 1.10 -1.41
N ASN A 10 -17.76 1.28 -0.38
CA ASN A 10 -16.30 1.15 -0.47
C ASN A 10 -15.88 -0.28 -0.86
N SER A 11 -16.59 -1.31 -0.40
CA SER A 11 -16.32 -2.71 -0.78
C SER A 11 -16.39 -2.93 -2.29
N LYS A 12 -17.30 -2.25 -3.01
CA LYS A 12 -17.38 -2.35 -4.48
C LYS A 12 -16.16 -1.70 -5.13
N VAL A 13 -15.77 -0.51 -4.67
CA VAL A 13 -14.59 0.20 -5.16
C VAL A 13 -13.32 -0.62 -4.94
N PHE A 14 -13.12 -1.14 -3.73
CA PHE A 14 -11.95 -1.95 -3.41
C PHE A 14 -11.91 -3.28 -4.16
N THR A 15 -13.06 -3.91 -4.39
CA THR A 15 -13.13 -5.10 -5.27
C THR A 15 -12.62 -4.78 -6.67
N ALA A 16 -13.02 -3.63 -7.24
CA ALA A 16 -12.54 -3.20 -8.55
C ALA A 16 -11.03 -2.88 -8.54
N LEU A 17 -10.54 -2.16 -7.52
CA LEU A 17 -9.11 -1.83 -7.40
C LEU A 17 -8.23 -3.07 -7.21
N LEU A 18 -8.67 -4.04 -6.39
CA LEU A 18 -7.98 -5.32 -6.18
C LEU A 18 -8.10 -6.26 -7.38
N ALA A 19 -8.98 -5.99 -8.35
CA ALA A 19 -9.00 -6.73 -9.61
C ALA A 19 -7.78 -6.41 -10.49
N CYS A 20 -7.12 -5.27 -10.29
CA CYS A 20 -5.89 -4.90 -10.99
C CYS A 20 -4.76 -5.90 -10.68
N PRO A 21 -4.05 -6.46 -11.68
CA PRO A 21 -3.04 -7.50 -11.47
C PRO A 21 -1.95 -7.14 -10.45
N THR A 22 -1.51 -5.88 -10.42
CA THR A 22 -0.48 -5.41 -9.48
C THR A 22 -0.99 -5.30 -8.05
N ASN A 23 -2.29 -5.05 -7.87
CA ASN A 23 -2.92 -4.93 -6.55
C ASN A 23 -3.33 -6.29 -5.97
N ARG A 24 -3.37 -7.35 -6.78
CA ARG A 24 -3.61 -8.74 -6.33
C ARG A 24 -2.48 -9.34 -5.52
N HIS A 25 -1.35 -8.66 -5.43
CA HIS A 25 -0.18 -9.11 -4.68
C HIS A 25 0.21 -8.01 -3.69
N CYS A 26 0.59 -8.41 -2.48
CA CYS A 26 1.12 -7.51 -1.47
C CYS A 26 2.30 -6.71 -2.05
N ALA A 27 2.29 -5.39 -1.86
CA ALA A 27 3.31 -4.49 -2.37
C ALA A 27 4.72 -4.74 -1.80
N ASP A 28 4.83 -5.51 -0.71
CA ASP A 28 6.10 -5.72 -0.02
C ASP A 28 6.61 -7.15 -0.07
N CYS A 29 5.74 -8.15 0.11
CA CYS A 29 6.14 -9.56 0.14
C CYS A 29 5.62 -10.37 -1.05
N HIS A 30 4.87 -9.74 -1.94
CA HIS A 30 4.30 -10.32 -3.17
C HIS A 30 3.35 -11.51 -2.96
N LYS A 31 2.98 -11.85 -1.71
CA LYS A 31 1.93 -12.83 -1.42
C LYS A 31 0.58 -12.33 -1.95
N LYS A 32 -0.25 -13.25 -2.43
CA LYS A 32 -1.55 -12.94 -3.07
C LYS A 32 -2.56 -12.37 -2.09
N ASP A 33 -3.61 -11.77 -2.65
CA ASP A 33 -4.84 -11.34 -2.01
C ASP A 33 -4.63 -10.42 -0.80
N PRO A 34 -3.94 -9.27 -0.95
CA PRO A 34 -3.82 -8.31 0.13
C PRO A 34 -5.20 -7.75 0.53
N ARG A 35 -5.52 -7.81 1.83
CA ARG A 35 -6.77 -7.27 2.42
C ARG A 35 -6.53 -6.11 3.39
N TRP A 36 -5.34 -5.51 3.32
CA TRP A 36 -4.97 -4.29 4.04
C TRP A 36 -4.35 -3.30 3.06
N ALA A 37 -4.35 -2.03 3.43
CA ALA A 37 -3.71 -1.00 2.64
C ALA A 37 -3.12 0.09 3.54
N SER A 38 -2.01 0.69 3.08
CA SER A 38 -1.52 1.95 3.62
C SER A 38 -1.98 3.07 2.71
N TRP A 39 -2.99 3.83 3.16
CA TRP A 39 -3.70 4.76 2.28
C TRP A 39 -2.94 6.05 2.00
N ASN A 40 -1.99 6.43 2.86
CA ASN A 40 -1.12 7.58 2.62
C ASN A 40 0.09 7.22 1.74
N LEU A 41 0.48 5.94 1.68
CA LEU A 41 1.56 5.45 0.82
C LEU A 41 1.03 4.90 -0.52
N GLY A 42 -0.27 4.64 -0.62
CA GLY A 42 -0.93 4.19 -1.84
C GLY A 42 -0.75 2.70 -2.16
N VAL A 43 -0.45 1.87 -1.15
CA VAL A 43 -0.09 0.45 -1.33
C VAL A 43 -1.09 -0.52 -0.69
N TRP A 44 -1.33 -1.64 -1.38
CA TRP A 44 -2.07 -2.80 -0.89
C TRP A 44 -1.10 -3.83 -0.30
N VAL A 45 -1.33 -4.24 0.95
CA VAL A 45 -0.44 -5.11 1.70
C VAL A 45 -1.20 -6.27 2.37
N CYS A 46 -0.52 -7.38 2.62
CA CYS A 46 -1.09 -8.49 3.37
C CYS A 46 -1.13 -8.18 4.88
N ILE A 47 -1.85 -8.98 5.66
CA ILE A 47 -1.98 -8.81 7.12
C ILE A 47 -0.62 -8.71 7.83
N ARG A 48 0.34 -9.56 7.44
CA ARG A 48 1.69 -9.58 8.03
C ARG A 48 2.44 -8.28 7.78
N CYS A 49 2.48 -7.83 6.53
CA CYS A 49 3.16 -6.58 6.16
C CYS A 49 2.44 -5.38 6.77
N SER A 50 1.12 -5.43 6.89
CA SER A 50 0.33 -4.42 7.60
C SER A 50 0.76 -4.25 9.06
N GLY A 51 1.15 -5.33 9.75
CA GLY A 51 1.69 -5.28 11.10
C GLY A 51 3.03 -4.55 11.19
N ILE A 52 3.91 -4.78 10.22
CA ILE A 52 5.21 -4.08 10.11
C ILE A 52 5.00 -2.61 9.76
N HIS A 53 4.07 -2.30 8.85
CA HIS A 53 3.69 -0.93 8.55
C HIS A 53 3.13 -0.18 9.78
N ARG A 54 2.51 -0.87 10.75
CA ARG A 54 2.11 -0.27 12.02
C ARG A 54 3.33 0.00 12.93
N SER A 55 4.33 -0.88 12.94
CA SER A 55 5.53 -0.72 13.79
C SER A 55 6.49 0.38 13.34
N ILE A 56 6.43 0.82 12.08
CA ILE A 56 7.18 2.00 11.60
C ILE A 56 6.49 3.35 11.93
N GLY A 57 5.27 3.33 12.49
CA GLY A 57 4.60 4.52 13.01
C GLY A 57 3.69 5.27 12.01
N THR A 58 2.65 5.92 12.55
CA THR A 58 1.56 6.57 11.79
C THR A 58 1.97 7.84 11.04
N HIS A 59 3.12 8.44 11.41
CA HIS A 59 3.73 9.54 10.67
C HIS A 59 4.37 9.08 9.36
N ILE A 60 4.66 7.78 9.21
CA ILE A 60 5.17 7.16 7.98
C ILE A 60 4.07 6.42 7.24
N SER A 61 3.34 5.53 7.92
CA SER A 61 2.34 4.65 7.29
C SER A 61 1.04 4.58 8.08
N LYS A 62 -0.08 4.81 7.39
CA LYS A 62 -1.43 4.80 7.94
C LYS A 62 -2.21 3.64 7.35
N VAL A 63 -2.28 2.55 8.11
CA VAL A 63 -2.83 1.26 7.67
C VAL A 63 -4.30 1.13 8.01
N LYS A 64 -5.09 0.60 7.09
CA LYS A 64 -6.48 0.16 7.30
C LYS A 64 -6.75 -1.21 6.67
N SER A 65 -7.62 -1.98 7.30
CA SER A 65 -8.22 -3.19 6.74
C SER A 65 -9.26 -2.80 5.68
N VAL A 66 -9.31 -3.57 4.60
CA VAL A 66 -10.31 -3.41 3.54
C VAL A 66 -11.72 -3.74 4.05
N ASP A 67 -11.83 -4.68 4.97
CA ASP A 67 -13.09 -5.26 5.42
C ASP A 67 -13.54 -4.76 6.80
N LEU A 68 -12.58 -4.46 7.67
CA LEU A 68 -12.85 -4.26 9.09
C LEU A 68 -12.86 -2.78 9.51
N ASP A 69 -12.25 -1.90 8.73
CA ASP A 69 -12.14 -0.48 9.06
C ASP A 69 -13.14 0.37 8.24
N CYS A 70 -13.63 1.46 8.84
CA CYS A 70 -14.37 2.49 8.10
C CYS A 70 -13.39 3.35 7.30
N TRP A 71 -13.73 3.69 6.06
CA TRP A 71 -12.90 4.51 5.17
C TRP A 71 -13.60 5.82 4.83
N THR A 72 -12.85 6.93 4.89
CA THR A 72 -13.36 8.23 4.44
C THR A 72 -13.24 8.34 2.91
N PRO A 73 -14.03 9.20 2.25
CA PRO A 73 -13.93 9.42 0.80
C PRO A 73 -12.50 9.72 0.33
N ASP A 74 -11.78 10.64 0.98
CA ASP A 74 -10.41 11.00 0.63
C ASP A 74 -9.42 9.82 0.71
N GLN A 75 -9.63 8.92 1.67
CA GLN A 75 -8.78 7.72 1.81
C GLN A 75 -9.04 6.72 0.68
N VAL A 76 -10.30 6.58 0.26
CA VAL A 76 -10.69 5.75 -0.88
C VAL A 76 -10.18 6.36 -2.18
N GLU A 77 -10.29 7.68 -2.35
CA GLU A 77 -9.75 8.42 -3.49
C GLU A 77 -8.23 8.25 -3.59
N SER A 78 -7.50 8.35 -2.48
CA SER A 78 -6.05 8.09 -2.47
C SER A 78 -5.74 6.70 -3.04
N MET A 79 -6.46 5.66 -2.64
CA MET A 79 -6.27 4.31 -3.16
C MET A 79 -6.67 4.14 -4.64
N GLN A 80 -7.61 4.95 -5.14
CA GLN A 80 -7.98 4.99 -6.57
C GLN A 80 -6.91 5.66 -7.42
N LYS A 81 -6.33 6.77 -6.93
CA LYS A 81 -5.24 7.50 -7.59
C LYS A 81 -3.94 6.70 -7.60
N TRP A 82 -3.64 6.02 -6.50
CA TRP A 82 -2.45 5.19 -6.36
C TRP A 82 -2.67 3.74 -6.83
N GLY A 83 -2.37 2.76 -5.97
CA GLY A 83 -2.22 1.35 -6.32
C GLY A 83 -0.76 0.96 -6.50
N ASN A 84 -0.50 -0.35 -6.37
CA ASN A 84 0.85 -0.90 -6.25
C ASN A 84 1.72 -0.61 -7.47
N ARG A 85 1.13 -0.52 -8.68
CA ARG A 85 1.88 -0.18 -9.90
C ARG A 85 2.57 1.19 -9.76
N ARG A 86 1.78 2.23 -9.50
CA ARG A 86 2.28 3.61 -9.36
C ARG A 86 3.12 3.76 -8.10
N ALA A 87 2.67 3.16 -7.00
CA ALA A 87 3.42 3.20 -5.75
C ALA A 87 4.82 2.58 -5.92
N ASN A 88 4.96 1.43 -6.57
CA ASN A 88 6.27 0.81 -6.78
C ASN A 88 7.12 1.57 -7.80
N ALA A 89 6.51 2.21 -8.82
CA ALA A 89 7.23 3.11 -9.73
C ALA A 89 7.93 4.27 -8.99
N TYR A 90 7.43 4.64 -7.80
CA TYR A 90 8.09 5.59 -6.92
C TYR A 90 8.95 4.92 -5.84
N TRP A 91 8.35 4.09 -4.98
CA TRP A 91 8.98 3.53 -3.77
C TRP A 91 10.05 2.48 -4.07
N GLU A 92 10.05 1.87 -5.25
CA GLU A 92 11.00 0.84 -5.68
C GLU A 92 11.80 1.23 -6.93
N ALA A 93 11.77 2.52 -7.32
CA ALA A 93 12.39 3.01 -8.55
C ALA A 93 13.88 2.66 -8.66
N ASN A 94 14.59 2.61 -7.53
CA ASN A 94 16.03 2.40 -7.45
C ASN A 94 16.41 1.16 -6.62
N VAL A 95 15.59 0.11 -6.64
CA VAL A 95 15.95 -1.17 -6.00
C VAL A 95 17.17 -1.77 -6.71
N PRO A 96 18.27 -2.07 -5.99
CA PRO A 96 19.44 -2.69 -6.59
C PRO A 96 19.11 -4.08 -7.18
N PRO A 97 19.71 -4.46 -8.33
CA PRO A 97 19.52 -5.79 -8.90
C PRO A 97 19.80 -6.91 -7.89
N GLY A 98 18.96 -7.93 -7.87
CA GLY A 98 19.08 -9.07 -6.96
C GLY A 98 18.61 -8.80 -5.52
N ARG A 99 18.27 -7.56 -5.16
CA ARG A 99 17.65 -7.27 -3.86
C ARG A 99 16.15 -7.52 -3.94
N ALA A 100 15.68 -8.48 -3.14
CA ALA A 100 14.26 -8.86 -3.11
C ALA A 100 13.78 -9.10 -1.66
N PRO A 101 12.48 -8.92 -1.41
CA PRO A 101 11.87 -9.30 -0.15
C PRO A 101 11.84 -10.83 0.00
N THR A 102 12.21 -11.30 1.19
CA THR A 102 12.09 -12.69 1.61
C THR A 102 11.40 -12.74 2.97
N ASP A 103 10.88 -13.91 3.37
CA ASP A 103 10.23 -14.04 4.66
C ASP A 103 11.17 -13.71 5.83
N GLY A 104 12.49 -13.89 5.68
CA GLY A 104 13.50 -13.57 6.69
C GLY A 104 13.95 -12.11 6.72
N ASN A 105 13.73 -11.33 5.66
CA ASN A 105 14.19 -9.92 5.59
C ASN A 105 13.05 -8.89 5.49
N ILE A 106 11.78 -9.33 5.50
CA ILE A 106 10.64 -8.49 5.14
C ILE A 106 10.50 -7.22 5.98
N GLU A 107 10.83 -7.27 7.26
CA GLU A 107 10.78 -6.06 8.11
C GLU A 107 11.83 -5.03 7.67
N ASN A 108 13.06 -5.48 7.43
CA ASN A 108 14.12 -4.60 6.94
C ASN A 108 13.82 -4.08 5.52
N TRP A 109 13.16 -4.89 4.68
CA TRP A 109 12.68 -4.45 3.36
C TRP A 109 11.71 -3.28 3.49
N ILE A 110 10.64 -3.42 4.28
CA ILE A 110 9.62 -2.38 4.50
C ILE A 110 10.22 -1.12 5.12
N ARG A 111 11.08 -1.25 6.14
CA ARG A 111 11.80 -0.11 6.72
C ARG A 111 12.70 0.60 5.71
N SER A 112 13.45 -0.16 4.90
CA SER A 112 14.28 0.44 3.85
C SER A 112 13.44 1.18 2.81
N LYS A 113 12.30 0.62 2.42
CA LYS A 113 11.40 1.19 1.40
C LYS A 113 10.71 2.48 1.86
N TYR A 114 10.12 2.50 3.06
CA TYR A 114 9.24 3.61 3.48
C TYR A 114 9.80 4.51 4.58
N GLU A 115 10.54 3.94 5.55
CA GLU A 115 11.12 4.71 6.67
C GLU A 115 12.42 5.40 6.22
N ARG A 116 13.32 4.65 5.57
CA ARG A 116 14.61 5.17 5.07
C ARG A 116 14.52 5.73 3.66
N LYS A 117 13.43 5.45 2.93
CA LYS A 117 13.23 5.88 1.54
C LYS A 117 14.40 5.52 0.61
N ALA A 118 15.00 4.36 0.84
CA ALA A 118 16.28 3.97 0.23
C ALA A 118 16.20 3.72 -1.28
N PHE A 119 15.01 3.50 -1.83
CA PHE A 119 14.82 3.13 -3.25
C PHE A 119 13.91 4.12 -3.99
N THR A 120 13.55 5.25 -3.37
CA THR A 120 12.59 6.17 -3.98
C THR A 120 13.17 6.82 -5.24
N ARG A 121 12.30 7.18 -6.20
CA ARG A 121 12.67 8.10 -7.28
C ARG A 121 13.20 9.42 -6.65
N PRO A 122 14.24 10.07 -7.21
CA PRO A 122 14.71 11.34 -6.70
C PRO A 122 13.62 12.42 -6.74
N GLY A 123 13.61 13.30 -5.74
CA GLY A 123 12.65 14.40 -5.64
C GLY A 123 11.48 14.13 -4.69
N PRO A 124 10.47 15.02 -4.67
CA PRO A 124 9.27 14.83 -3.86
C PRO A 124 8.42 13.67 -4.39
N ILE A 125 7.45 13.23 -3.57
CA ILE A 125 6.42 12.30 -4.03
C ILE A 125 5.66 12.99 -5.18
N PRO A 126 5.65 12.40 -6.39
CA PRO A 126 5.01 13.01 -7.55
C PRO A 126 3.48 12.84 -7.48
N ASP A 127 2.78 13.54 -8.37
CA ASP A 127 1.37 13.24 -8.63
C ASP A 127 1.24 11.80 -9.17
N PRO A 128 0.39 10.93 -8.57
CA PRO A 128 0.22 9.55 -9.03
C PRO A 128 -0.21 9.44 -10.50
N GLU A 129 -0.91 10.45 -11.02
CA GLU A 129 -1.35 10.47 -12.42
C GLU A 129 -0.20 10.67 -13.40
N SER A 130 0.96 11.16 -12.92
CA SER A 130 2.19 11.32 -13.70
C SER A 130 3.10 10.08 -13.70
N LEU A 131 2.70 9.00 -13.02
CA LEU A 131 3.44 7.73 -12.87
C LEU A 131 2.83 6.56 -13.67
#